data_AF-B1BSS0-F1
#
_entry.id   AF-B1BSS0-F1
#
_cell.length_a   1.000
_cell.length_b   1.000
_cell.length_c   1.000
_cell.angle_alpha   90.00
_cell.angle_beta   90.00
_cell.angle_gamma   90.00
#
_symmetry.space_group_name_H-M   'P 1'
#
loop_
_entity.id
_entity.type
_entity.pdbx_description
1 polymer ?
#
loop_
_entity_poly.entity_id
_entity_poly.type
_entity_poly.pdbx_seq_one_letter_code
_entity_poly.pdbx_strand_id
1 'polypeptide(L)'
;MEKSAQIFCILEGILMAIVGILFFIKPMDSLLYFTIVAGILIIGSGIFTIIKAFKSSRKGLYIFTGIISVLFGLMLCFVPLESIDVLVIFYGSWALVNGIFLLVGEFTYKSFGFNATTLYSILLIILGLLILFEPISFLIATPFIIGVYFIIIAVFEIYLGFKL
;
A
#
# COMPACT_ATOMS: atom_id res chain seq x y z
N MET A 1 9.94 20.23 23.03
CA MET A 1 9.22 19.76 21.83
C MET A 1 10.11 18.89 20.95
N GLU A 2 11.40 19.22 20.78
CA GLU A 2 12.35 18.41 20.00
C GLU A 2 12.57 17.01 20.61
N LYS A 3 12.81 16.90 21.92
CA LYS A 3 12.99 15.60 22.61
C LYS A 3 11.84 14.61 22.43
N SER A 4 10.59 15.08 22.42
CA SER A 4 9.43 14.19 22.23
C SER A 4 9.32 13.68 20.79
N ALA A 5 9.70 14.51 19.81
CA ALA A 5 9.74 14.10 18.41
C ALA A 5 10.86 13.08 18.16
N GLN A 6 12.04 13.32 18.73
CA GLN A 6 13.17 12.39 18.69
C GLN A 6 12.80 11.00 19.22
N ILE A 7 12.21 10.92 20.42
CA ILE A 7 11.81 9.65 21.02
C ILE A 7 10.78 8.93 20.16
N PHE A 8 9.82 9.67 19.59
CA PHE A 8 8.81 9.10 18.70
C PHE A 8 9.43 8.47 17.45
N CYS A 9 10.31 9.18 16.74
CA CYS A 9 11.01 8.66 15.55
C CYS A 9 11.81 7.39 15.86
N ILE A 10 12.57 7.38 16.97
CA ILE A 10 13.38 6.20 17.33
C ILE A 10 12.48 5.00 17.65
N LEU A 11 11.40 5.19 18.41
CA LEU A 11 10.47 4.12 18.76
C LEU A 11 9.75 3.58 17.53
N GLU A 12 9.26 4.45 16.65
CA GLU A 12 8.64 4.07 15.39
C GLU A 12 9.63 3.29 14.51
N GLY A 13 10.86 3.77 14.37
CA GLY A 13 11.89 3.08 13.61
C GLY A 13 12.21 1.68 14.15
N ILE A 14 12.28 1.51 15.48
CA ILE A 14 12.46 0.18 16.10
C ILE A 14 11.26 -0.72 15.82
N LEU A 15 10.03 -0.20 15.93
CA LEU A 15 8.82 -0.98 15.62
C LEU A 15 8.80 -1.41 14.15
N MET A 16 9.13 -0.50 13.22
CA MET A 16 9.22 -0.81 11.79
C MET A 16 10.31 -1.85 11.52
N ALA A 17 11.45 -1.81 12.22
CA ALA A 17 12.50 -2.82 12.10
C ALA A 17 11.99 -4.20 12.51
N ILE A 18 11.29 -4.29 13.64
CA ILE A 18 10.71 -5.55 14.13
C ILE A 18 9.70 -6.09 13.12
N VAL A 19 8.77 -5.26 12.66
CA VAL A 19 7.77 -5.66 11.66
C VAL A 19 8.46 -6.11 10.37
N GLY A 20 9.43 -5.34 9.87
CA GLY A 20 10.20 -5.67 8.67
C GLY A 20 10.92 -7.01 8.79
N ILE A 21 11.56 -7.29 9.92
CA ILE A 21 12.21 -8.59 10.17
C ILE A 21 11.19 -9.73 10.20
N LEU A 22 10.02 -9.54 10.82
CA LEU A 22 8.96 -10.56 10.85
C LEU A 22 8.52 -10.97 9.45
N PHE A 23 8.43 -10.01 8.51
CA PHE A 23 8.12 -10.27 7.10
C PHE A 23 9.13 -11.19 6.39
N PHE A 24 10.38 -11.26 6.86
CA PHE A 24 11.37 -12.22 6.33
C PHE A 24 11.34 -13.57 7.05
N ILE A 25 11.06 -13.59 8.35
CA ILE A 25 11.05 -14.84 9.14
C ILE A 25 9.78 -15.66 8.86
N LYS A 26 8.62 -15.00 8.82
CA LYS A 26 7.31 -15.63 8.61
C LYS A 26 6.49 -14.83 7.59
N PRO A 27 6.88 -14.86 6.30
CA PRO A 27 6.33 -13.96 5.28
C PRO A 27 4.81 -14.02 5.17
N MET A 28 4.24 -15.23 5.07
CA MET A 28 2.79 -15.40 4.91
C MET A 28 2.01 -15.01 6.16
N ASP A 29 2.46 -15.42 7.35
CA ASP A 29 1.80 -15.07 8.60
C ASP A 29 1.85 -13.55 8.84
N SER A 30 3.00 -12.91 8.61
CA SER A 30 3.15 -11.46 8.72
C SER A 30 2.23 -10.72 7.76
N LEU A 31 2.12 -11.18 6.52
CA LEU A 31 1.20 -10.60 5.55
C LEU A 31 -0.26 -10.77 5.98
N LEU A 32 -0.63 -11.95 6.50
CA LEU A 32 -1.97 -12.21 7.03
C LEU A 32 -2.34 -11.28 8.19
N TYR A 33 -1.48 -11.18 9.21
CA TYR A 33 -1.74 -10.30 10.35
C TYR A 33 -1.77 -8.83 9.94
N PHE A 34 -0.88 -8.42 9.03
CA PHE A 34 -0.87 -7.06 8.50
C PHE A 34 -2.16 -6.73 7.76
N THR A 35 -2.65 -7.65 6.93
CA THR A 35 -3.94 -7.53 6.22
C THR A 35 -5.12 -7.43 7.19
N ILE A 36 -5.17 -8.26 8.23
CA ILE A 36 -6.23 -8.20 9.25
C ILE A 36 -6.21 -6.87 10.00
N VAL A 37 -5.03 -6.42 10.43
CA VAL A 37 -4.88 -5.12 11.11
C VAL A 37 -5.33 -3.98 10.18
N ALA A 38 -4.91 -4.00 8.92
CA ALA A 38 -5.37 -3.04 7.92
C ALA A 38 -6.91 -3.08 7.76
N GLY A 39 -7.51 -4.28 7.73
CA GLY A 39 -8.96 -4.45 7.69
C GLY A 39 -9.68 -3.78 8.87
N ILE A 40 -9.19 -3.98 10.11
CA ILE A 40 -9.73 -3.33 11.31
C ILE A 40 -9.64 -1.80 11.21
N LEU A 41 -8.48 -1.28 10.79
CA LEU A 41 -8.27 0.16 10.62
C LEU A 41 -9.19 0.75 9.54
N ILE A 42 -9.35 0.04 8.42
CA ILE A 42 -10.23 0.44 7.32
C ILE A 42 -11.69 0.45 7.77
N ILE A 43 -12.16 -0.55 8.53
CA ILE A 43 -13.50 -0.56 9.12
C ILE A 43 -13.69 0.68 9.99
N GLY A 44 -12.74 0.96 10.89
CA GLY A 44 -12.78 2.15 11.74
C GLY A 44 -12.89 3.44 10.92
N SER A 45 -12.06 3.59 9.89
CA SER A 45 -12.09 4.74 8.98
C SER A 45 -13.42 4.89 8.24
N GLY A 46 -14.05 3.76 7.85
CA GLY A 46 -15.34 3.74 7.19
C GLY A 46 -16.45 4.21 8.12
N ILE A 47 -16.46 3.72 9.36
CA ILE A 47 -17.38 4.17 10.41
C ILE A 47 -17.23 5.68 10.66
N PHE A 48 -16.00 6.18 10.82
CA PHE A 48 -15.76 7.63 10.96
C PHE A 48 -16.24 8.44 9.76
N THR A 49 -16.11 7.90 8.55
CA THR A 49 -16.58 8.56 7.31
C THR A 49 -18.11 8.64 7.27
N ILE A 50 -18.81 7.59 7.69
CA ILE A 50 -20.29 7.60 7.84
C ILE A 50 -20.71 8.63 8.90
N ILE A 51 -20.03 8.68 10.04
CA ILE A 51 -20.32 9.68 11.10
C ILE A 51 -20.14 11.11 10.56
N LYS A 52 -19.09 11.36 9.77
CA LYS A 52 -18.86 12.67 9.13
C LYS A 52 -19.96 13.05 8.13
N ALA A 53 -20.65 12.08 7.53
CA ALA A 53 -21.74 12.33 6.60
C ALA A 53 -22.84 13.19 7.22
N PHE A 54 -23.14 13.01 8.51
CA PHE A 54 -24.21 13.75 9.19
C PHE A 54 -23.95 15.25 9.31
N LYS A 55 -22.68 15.67 9.23
CA LYS A 55 -22.27 17.09 9.27
C LYS A 55 -21.96 17.66 7.88
N SER A 56 -22.03 16.85 6.83
CA SER A 56 -21.66 17.22 5.47
C SER A 56 -22.87 17.62 4.63
N SER A 57 -22.67 18.54 3.68
CA SER A 57 -23.67 18.84 2.64
C SER A 57 -23.80 17.72 1.61
N ARG A 58 -22.76 16.88 1.44
CA ARG A 58 -22.72 15.76 0.49
C ARG A 58 -22.97 14.41 1.16
N LYS A 59 -24.02 14.29 1.96
CA LYS A 59 -24.30 13.13 2.83
C LYS A 59 -24.22 11.79 2.08
N GLY A 60 -24.85 11.70 0.91
CA GLY A 60 -24.91 10.46 0.12
C GLY A 60 -23.53 9.92 -0.26
N LEU A 61 -22.60 10.79 -0.64
CA LEU A 61 -21.24 10.38 -1.02
C LEU A 61 -20.47 9.80 0.17
N TYR A 62 -20.53 10.45 1.33
CA TYR A 62 -19.84 9.97 2.54
C TYR A 62 -20.42 8.66 3.08
N ILE A 63 -21.74 8.48 3.00
CA ILE A 63 -22.38 7.22 3.37
C ILE A 63 -21.92 6.11 2.42
N PHE A 64 -21.97 6.37 1.11
CA PHE A 64 -21.56 5.40 0.09
C PHE A 64 -20.10 4.97 0.24
N THR A 65 -19.17 5.93 0.34
CA THR A 65 -17.74 5.60 0.51
C THR A 65 -17.48 4.92 1.85
N GLY A 66 -18.15 5.34 2.91
CA GLY A 66 -18.02 4.72 4.23
C GLY A 66 -18.50 3.27 4.26
N ILE A 67 -19.63 2.97 3.62
CA ILE A 67 -20.13 1.59 3.48
C ILE A 67 -19.13 0.73 2.69
N ILE A 68 -18.62 1.24 1.56
CA ILE A 68 -17.60 0.52 0.78
C ILE A 68 -16.37 0.23 1.64
N SER A 69 -15.86 1.22 2.38
CA SER A 69 -14.71 1.01 3.26
C SER A 69 -15.00 -0.04 4.33
N VAL A 70 -16.17 -0.01 4.97
CA VAL A 70 -16.53 -1.03 5.97
C VAL A 70 -16.59 -2.43 5.34
N LEU A 71 -17.26 -2.59 4.20
CA LEU A 71 -17.34 -3.88 3.51
C LEU A 71 -15.97 -4.40 3.09
N PHE A 72 -15.13 -3.51 2.55
CA PHE A 72 -13.77 -3.85 2.16
C PHE A 72 -12.91 -4.27 3.36
N GLY A 73 -13.01 -3.54 4.47
CA GLY A 73 -12.30 -3.92 5.69
C GLY A 73 -12.80 -5.23 6.30
N LEU A 74 -14.11 -5.53 6.21
CA LEU A 74 -14.64 -6.84 6.62
C LEU A 74 -14.11 -7.96 5.74
N MET A 75 -14.01 -7.74 4.43
CA MET A 75 -13.41 -8.70 3.48
C MET A 75 -11.97 -9.04 3.87
N LEU A 76 -11.15 -8.02 4.19
CA LEU A 76 -9.77 -8.20 4.66
C LEU A 76 -9.67 -8.96 5.99
N CYS A 77 -10.64 -8.80 6.90
CA CYS A 77 -10.63 -9.47 8.20
C CYS A 77 -11.07 -10.94 8.13
N PHE A 78 -12.12 -11.25 7.36
CA PHE A 78 -12.73 -12.58 7.34
C PHE A 78 -12.15 -13.50 6.27
N VAL A 79 -11.69 -12.95 5.15
CA VAL A 79 -11.13 -13.72 4.04
C VAL A 79 -9.81 -13.10 3.58
N PRO A 80 -8.79 -13.02 4.46
CA PRO A 80 -7.58 -12.25 4.20
C PRO A 80 -6.78 -12.77 3.00
N LEU A 81 -6.67 -14.09 2.82
CA LEU A 81 -5.90 -14.69 1.71
C LEU A 81 -6.48 -14.29 0.34
N GLU A 82 -7.77 -14.56 0.14
CA GLU A 82 -8.47 -14.18 -1.10
C GLU A 82 -8.45 -12.66 -1.31
N SER A 83 -8.51 -11.88 -0.23
CA SER A 83 -8.43 -10.41 -0.32
C SER A 83 -7.07 -9.94 -0.83
N ILE A 84 -5.98 -10.57 -0.41
CA ILE A 84 -4.64 -10.24 -0.90
C ILE A 84 -4.54 -10.61 -2.39
N ASP A 85 -5.05 -11.77 -2.80
CA ASP A 85 -5.05 -12.18 -4.21
C ASP A 85 -5.80 -11.17 -5.10
N VAL A 86 -6.98 -10.76 -4.66
CA VAL A 86 -7.76 -9.71 -5.35
C VAL A 86 -6.97 -8.40 -5.40
N LEU A 87 -6.30 -8.01 -4.31
CA LEU A 87 -5.47 -6.80 -4.25
C LEU A 87 -4.27 -6.88 -5.20
N VAL A 88 -3.61 -8.03 -5.32
CA VAL A 88 -2.48 -8.25 -6.23
C VAL A 88 -2.94 -8.10 -7.67
N ILE A 89 -4.04 -8.75 -8.06
CA ILE A 89 -4.61 -8.67 -9.41
C ILE A 89 -5.08 -7.24 -9.72
N PHE A 90 -5.74 -6.60 -8.74
CA PHE A 90 -6.18 -5.21 -8.86
C PHE A 90 -4.99 -4.27 -9.08
N TYR A 91 -3.92 -4.43 -8.30
CA TYR A 91 -2.70 -3.65 -8.44
C TYR A 91 -1.99 -3.90 -9.77
N GLY A 92 -1.91 -5.15 -10.23
CA GLY A 92 -1.35 -5.50 -11.55
C GLY A 92 -2.13 -4.86 -12.70
N SER A 93 -3.47 -4.92 -12.63
CA SER A 93 -4.37 -4.27 -13.60
C SER A 93 -4.19 -2.75 -13.59
N TRP A 94 -4.15 -2.15 -12.41
CA TRP A 94 -3.91 -0.72 -12.23
C TRP A 94 -2.54 -0.32 -12.78
N ALA A 95 -1.47 -1.06 -12.49
CA ALA A 95 -0.12 -0.79 -12.98
C ALA A 95 -0.06 -0.85 -14.51
N LEU A 96 -0.69 -1.85 -15.12
CA LEU A 96 -0.78 -1.98 -16.58
C LEU A 96 -1.51 -0.79 -17.21
N VAL A 97 -2.70 -0.46 -16.71
CA VAL A 97 -3.53 0.64 -17.24
C VAL A 97 -2.81 1.97 -17.09
N ASN A 98 -2.19 2.26 -15.93
CA ASN A 98 -1.43 3.49 -15.73
C ASN A 98 -0.17 3.54 -16.59
N GLY A 99 0.55 2.43 -16.73
CA GLY A 99 1.71 2.36 -17.63
C GLY A 99 1.34 2.70 -19.07
N ILE A 100 0.21 2.18 -19.56
CA ILE A 100 -0.33 2.52 -20.88
C ILE A 100 -0.69 4.00 -20.97
N PHE A 101 -1.41 4.56 -20.00
CA PHE A 101 -1.77 5.98 -20.01
C PHE A 101 -0.55 6.90 -19.98
N LEU A 102 0.46 6.57 -19.17
CA LEU A 102 1.71 7.33 -19.11
C LEU A 102 2.43 7.30 -20.46
N LEU A 103 2.56 6.11 -21.06
CA LEU A 103 3.20 5.94 -22.36
C LEU A 103 2.46 6.71 -23.47
N VAL A 104 1.12 6.68 -23.48
CA VAL A 104 0.30 7.49 -24.41
C VAL A 104 0.48 8.99 -24.16
N GLY A 105 0.55 9.39 -22.88
CA GLY A 105 0.80 10.78 -22.48
C GLY A 105 2.13 11.31 -23.01
N GLU A 106 3.18 10.49 -23.01
CA GLU A 106 4.51 10.89 -23.51
C GLU A 106 4.51 11.28 -24.99
N PHE A 107 3.70 10.63 -25.81
CA PHE A 107 3.51 11.04 -27.21
C PHE A 107 2.81 12.40 -27.33
N THR A 108 1.88 12.68 -26.42
CA THR A 108 1.16 13.96 -26.38
C THR A 108 2.09 15.10 -25.97
N TYR A 109 2.94 14.89 -24.97
CA TYR A 109 3.91 15.88 -24.49
C TYR A 109 5.23 15.88 -25.28
N LYS A 110 5.35 15.04 -26.33
CA LYS A 110 6.58 14.84 -27.12
C LYS A 110 7.80 14.52 -26.26
N SER A 111 7.59 13.84 -25.14
CA SER A 111 8.63 13.42 -24.20
C SER A 111 9.04 11.97 -24.39
N PHE A 112 8.59 11.29 -25.45
CA PHE A 112 8.96 9.91 -25.74
C PHE A 112 10.44 9.81 -26.15
N GLY A 113 11.22 8.94 -25.50
CA GLY A 113 12.63 8.71 -25.86
C GLY A 113 13.43 7.96 -24.80
N PHE A 114 14.76 8.06 -24.83
CA PHE A 114 15.65 7.46 -23.83
C PHE A 114 15.71 8.32 -22.56
N ASN A 115 14.61 8.35 -21.82
CA ASN A 115 14.53 9.07 -20.55
C ASN A 115 13.86 8.21 -19.46
N ALA A 116 13.95 8.72 -18.23
CA ALA A 116 13.42 8.02 -17.07
C ALA A 116 11.90 7.83 -17.13
N THR A 117 11.15 8.74 -17.78
CA THR A 117 9.69 8.64 -17.88
C THR A 117 9.26 7.50 -18.79
N THR A 118 9.85 7.39 -19.98
CA THR A 118 9.58 6.29 -20.92
C THR A 118 10.02 4.95 -20.34
N LEU A 119 11.15 4.90 -19.64
CA LEU A 119 11.57 3.68 -18.95
C LEU A 119 10.57 3.29 -17.85
N TYR A 120 10.11 4.25 -17.04
CA TYR A 120 9.16 4.01 -15.97
C TYR A 120 7.80 3.51 -16.50
N SER A 121 7.28 4.10 -17.57
CA SER A 121 6.02 3.67 -18.17
C SER A 121 6.12 2.25 -18.76
N ILE A 122 7.22 1.92 -19.44
CA ILE A 122 7.49 0.55 -19.93
C ILE A 122 7.61 -0.44 -18.77
N LEU A 123 8.37 -0.09 -17.72
CA LEU A 123 8.52 -0.95 -16.53
C LEU A 123 7.18 -1.21 -15.84
N LEU A 124 6.31 -0.20 -15.74
CA LEU A 124 4.95 -0.36 -15.20
C LEU A 124 4.10 -1.32 -16.03
N ILE A 125 4.15 -1.22 -17.36
CA ILE A 125 3.44 -2.13 -18.26
C ILE A 125 3.94 -3.56 -18.06
N ILE A 126 5.25 -3.76 -18.07
CA ILE A 126 5.86 -5.08 -17.87
C ILE A 126 5.48 -5.64 -16.51
N LEU A 127 5.61 -4.84 -15.44
CA LEU A 127 5.25 -5.24 -14.09
C LEU A 127 3.77 -5.61 -13.98
N GLY A 128 2.88 -4.81 -14.57
CA GLY A 128 1.46 -5.12 -14.62
C GLY A 128 1.17 -6.45 -15.33
N LEU A 129 1.79 -6.70 -16.49
CA LEU A 129 1.66 -7.97 -17.21
C LEU A 129 2.21 -9.15 -16.39
N LEU A 130 3.39 -9.01 -15.78
CA LEU A 130 3.99 -10.06 -14.96
C LEU A 130 3.09 -10.44 -13.78
N ILE A 131 2.51 -9.45 -13.10
CA ILE A 131 1.56 -9.69 -12.00
C ILE A 131 0.33 -10.44 -12.48
N LEU A 132 -0.22 -10.07 -13.65
CA LEU A 132 -1.45 -10.66 -14.16
C LEU A 132 -1.26 -12.09 -14.70
N PHE A 133 -0.09 -12.40 -15.26
CA PHE A 133 0.22 -13.74 -15.74
C PHE A 133 0.61 -14.70 -14.63
N GLU A 134 1.31 -14.23 -13.60
CA GLU A 134 1.83 -15.06 -12.51
C GLU A 134 1.47 -14.48 -11.12
N PRO A 135 0.17 -14.31 -10.79
CA PRO A 135 -0.26 -13.61 -9.59
C PRO A 135 0.22 -14.29 -8.31
N ILE A 136 0.28 -15.63 -8.31
CA ILE A 136 0.73 -16.42 -7.15
C ILE A 136 2.21 -16.13 -6.84
N SER A 137 3.05 -15.99 -7.85
CA SER A 137 4.47 -15.64 -7.65
C SER A 137 4.61 -14.27 -6.99
N PHE A 138 3.79 -13.29 -7.41
CA PHE A 138 3.79 -11.97 -6.81
C PHE A 138 3.20 -11.96 -5.40
N LEU A 139 2.15 -12.73 -5.14
CA LEU A 139 1.62 -12.93 -3.79
C LEU A 139 2.73 -13.37 -2.83
N ILE A 140 3.50 -14.38 -3.21
CA ILE A 140 4.61 -14.90 -2.39
C ILE A 140 5.75 -13.87 -2.26
N ALA A 141 5.95 -13.01 -3.26
CA ALA A 141 6.97 -11.96 -3.24
C ALA A 141 6.57 -10.71 -2.43
N THR A 142 5.27 -10.39 -2.35
CA THR A 142 4.77 -9.17 -1.66
C THR A 142 5.26 -8.99 -0.22
N PRO A 143 5.29 -10.01 0.66
CA PRO A 143 5.79 -9.85 2.03
C PRO A 143 7.25 -9.40 2.05
N PHE A 144 8.09 -9.89 1.14
CA PHE A 144 9.50 -9.51 1.08
C PHE A 144 9.66 -8.05 0.64
N ILE A 145 8.87 -7.61 -0.35
CA ILE A 145 8.86 -6.20 -0.78
C ILE A 145 8.45 -5.29 0.38
N ILE A 146 7.40 -5.66 1.11
CA ILE A 146 6.93 -4.91 2.30
C ILE A 146 7.98 -4.95 3.41
N GLY A 147 8.64 -6.09 3.63
CA GLY A 147 9.73 -6.24 4.60
C GLY A 147 10.90 -5.31 4.29
N VAL A 148 11.38 -5.28 3.05
CA VAL A 148 12.44 -4.36 2.60
C VAL A 148 12.02 -2.90 2.85
N TYR A 149 10.78 -2.55 2.49
CA TYR A 149 10.25 -1.20 2.70
C TYR A 149 10.28 -0.79 4.19
N PHE A 150 9.83 -1.66 5.09
CA PHE A 150 9.87 -1.40 6.52
C PHE A 150 11.28 -1.29 7.09
N ILE A 151 12.23 -2.10 6.61
CA ILE A 151 13.63 -1.98 7.02
C ILE A 151 14.24 -0.65 6.56
N ILE A 152 13.94 -0.22 5.33
CA ILE A 152 14.40 1.07 4.82
C ILE A 152 13.85 2.20 5.70
N ILE A 153 12.55 2.21 5.97
CA ILE A 153 11.93 3.22 6.85
C ILE A 153 12.54 3.20 8.25
N ALA A 154 12.75 2.02 8.82
CA ALA A 154 13.34 1.89 10.14
C ALA A 154 14.72 2.56 10.22
N VAL A 155 15.57 2.35 9.22
CA VAL A 155 16.90 2.97 9.15
C VAL A 155 16.77 4.50 9.04
N PHE A 156 15.87 5.00 8.21
CA PHE A 156 15.65 6.44 8.05
C PHE A 156 15.11 7.10 9.32
N GLU A 157 14.09 6.53 9.97
CA GLU A 157 13.48 7.08 11.19
C GLU A 157 14.45 7.08 12.37
N ILE A 158 15.23 6.00 12.54
CA ILE A 158 16.27 5.96 13.58
C ILE A 158 17.33 7.04 13.31
N TYR A 159 17.76 7.18 12.05
CA TYR A 159 18.72 8.22 11.67
C TYR A 159 18.19 9.64 11.93
N LEU A 160 16.94 9.91 11.54
CA LEU A 160 16.29 11.21 11.79
C LEU A 160 16.12 11.46 13.28
N GLY A 161 15.75 10.45 14.05
CA GLY A 161 15.62 10.53 15.50
C GLY A 161 16.93 10.92 16.19
N PHE A 162 18.09 10.45 15.72
CA PHE A 162 19.38 10.88 16.25
C PHE A 162 19.84 12.26 15.75
N LYS A 163 19.29 12.75 14.64
CA LYS A 163 19.63 14.05 14.07
C LYS A 163 18.81 15.20 14.67
N LEU A 164 17.61 14.91 15.18
CA LEU A 164 16.73 15.82 15.93
C LEU A 164 17.24 16.07 17.35
#